data_AF-A0A1R4EX45-F1
#
_entry.id   AF-A0A1R4EX45-F1
#
_cell.length_a   1.000
_cell.length_b   1.000
_cell.length_c   1.000
_cell.angle_alpha   90.00
_cell.angle_beta   90.00
_cell.angle_gamma   90.00
#
_symmetry.space_group_name_H-M   'P 1'
#
loop_
_entity.id
_entity.type
_entity.pdbx_description
1 polymer ?
#
loop_
_entity_poly.entity_id
_entity_poly.type
_entity_poly.pdbx_seq_one_letter_code
_entity_poly.pdbx_strand_id
1 'polypeptide(L)'
;MVSGMNDTPLHAFRIERSGPLSPESQMVLSQVLSTSLSTAAAGTTMSAHCTPEGTIERVFTSSGANAVDRAFQIAKAFNSRSEPVDPPTLAASHIAALEYGPDSALAAATQAGTSLTSVAEAIDAYLTSGEWIAVSVRKPEPKERSRWNIWHDFHRPGAVSTHSPRSDAVIVSIYAGSHAPDRAQNALRQFHSALGGFELIPETQVLDGRDERRPLWRVAGLSALVGGVATAGRYFWDSIEQTIGTPLASSIEPALMPAQLLGLGVAAAASAVAVLHQYGYLPSAAKQARALLEDGLAPAPAKRSGSPKKPKAATTSQKVVDGVAQLVETPRQDGDYPLAARSFMVGSELAAAVLLPGSSARSGVASTASRELPSAVRSVHGPEIGTSDGQVAKLSFADLWAGVFVIGKPGSGKSKLLEWLWAWMQSQLTPLHHAKQHTAYDGAMIAFDTKDDGQLTRGLSDWSAVTGVHTTVIDIAADTPMPLSIFSKEGTLRQRSERVLDALSYLIGEAAGPRFRETAGTVIPLSLLVDAAVTNDRPWLPKDASLFAYAHILTGAAWTCPGDADT
;
A
#
# COMPACT_ATOMS: atom_id res chain seq x y z
N MET A 1 3.48 25.68 16.36
CA MET A 1 2.77 26.90 16.79
C MET A 1 2.33 27.65 15.55
N VAL A 2 1.08 27.44 15.11
CA VAL A 2 0.43 28.27 14.07
C VAL A 2 -0.33 29.35 14.84
N SER A 3 0.38 30.39 15.27
CA SER A 3 -0.18 31.48 16.09
C SER A 3 -0.62 32.66 15.22
N GLY A 4 -1.26 32.39 14.07
CA GLY A 4 -1.61 33.44 13.09
C GLY A 4 -2.86 33.19 12.25
N MET A 5 -3.70 32.20 12.60
CA MET A 5 -4.91 31.87 11.82
C MET A 5 -6.22 32.43 12.43
N ASN A 6 -6.18 33.15 13.55
CA ASN A 6 -7.39 33.38 14.36
C ASN A 6 -8.35 34.49 13.91
N ASP A 7 -8.08 35.26 12.84
CA ASP A 7 -9.01 36.33 12.42
C ASP A 7 -9.40 36.29 10.94
N THR A 8 -8.95 35.29 10.17
CA THR A 8 -9.35 35.22 8.75
C THR A 8 -10.62 34.38 8.62
N PRO A 9 -11.74 34.92 8.12
CA PRO A 9 -12.97 34.14 8.00
C PRO A 9 -12.74 32.91 7.12
N LEU A 10 -13.25 31.79 7.61
CA LEU A 10 -13.29 30.53 6.89
C LEU A 10 -14.45 30.56 5.91
N HIS A 11 -14.21 30.24 4.65
CA HIS A 11 -15.25 30.16 3.63
C HIS A 11 -15.31 28.75 3.07
N ALA A 12 -16.52 28.18 3.02
CA ALA A 12 -16.79 26.89 2.42
C ALA A 12 -17.80 27.02 1.27
N PHE A 13 -17.57 26.25 0.21
CA PHE A 13 -18.40 26.25 -0.99
C PHE A 13 -18.67 24.83 -1.44
N ARG A 14 -19.95 24.49 -1.59
CA ARG A 14 -20.38 23.23 -2.17
C ARG A 14 -20.29 23.33 -3.70
N ILE A 15 -19.65 22.35 -4.31
CA ILE A 15 -19.46 22.26 -5.76
C ILE A 15 -20.47 21.25 -6.31
N GLU A 16 -21.41 21.73 -7.12
CA GLU A 16 -22.47 20.91 -7.71
C GLU A 16 -22.45 20.97 -9.23
N ARG A 17 -22.69 19.81 -9.87
CA ARG A 17 -22.69 19.71 -11.33
C ARG A 17 -23.84 20.50 -11.93
N SER A 18 -23.53 21.35 -12.92
CA SER A 18 -24.55 22.06 -13.71
C SER A 18 -24.67 21.54 -15.15
N GLY A 19 -23.71 20.75 -15.64
CA GLY A 19 -23.77 20.15 -16.99
C GLY A 19 -22.77 19.00 -17.22
N PRO A 20 -22.72 18.42 -18.43
CA PRO A 20 -21.70 17.43 -18.77
C PRO A 20 -20.29 18.04 -18.81
N LEU A 21 -19.29 17.30 -18.34
CA LEU A 21 -17.88 17.64 -18.54
C LEU A 21 -17.54 17.37 -20.01
N SER A 22 -17.12 18.39 -20.77
CA SER A 22 -16.71 18.18 -22.16
C SER A 22 -15.25 17.67 -22.23
N PRO A 23 -14.92 16.76 -23.17
CA PRO A 23 -13.55 16.24 -23.33
C PRO A 23 -12.51 17.31 -23.68
N GLU A 24 -12.90 18.35 -24.44
CA GLU A 24 -12.04 19.49 -24.81
C GLU A 24 -11.62 20.34 -23.60
N SER A 25 -12.23 20.14 -22.43
CA SER A 25 -11.99 20.95 -21.23
C SER A 25 -10.77 20.53 -20.41
N GLN A 26 -10.13 19.37 -20.64
CA GLN A 26 -9.07 18.90 -19.75
C GLN A 26 -7.84 19.82 -19.70
N MET A 27 -7.45 20.39 -20.84
CA MET A 27 -6.30 21.30 -20.91
C MET A 27 -6.62 22.65 -20.24
N VAL A 28 -7.81 23.18 -20.51
CA VAL A 28 -8.34 24.41 -19.87
C VAL A 28 -8.51 24.21 -18.36
N LEU A 29 -8.98 23.04 -17.94
CA LEU A 29 -9.15 22.63 -16.55
C LEU A 29 -7.81 22.60 -15.83
N SER A 30 -6.76 22.02 -16.44
CA SER A 30 -5.41 22.04 -15.85
C SER A 30 -4.87 23.47 -15.67
N GLN A 31 -5.16 24.37 -16.61
CA GLN A 31 -4.70 25.77 -16.54
C GLN A 31 -5.47 26.61 -15.51
N VAL A 32 -6.77 26.40 -15.37
CA VAL A 32 -7.59 27.11 -14.37
C VAL A 32 -7.28 26.61 -12.96
N LEU A 33 -7.15 25.30 -12.78
CA LEU A 33 -6.84 24.69 -11.49
C LEU A 33 -5.42 25.03 -11.02
N SER A 34 -4.44 25.03 -11.93
CA SER A 34 -3.08 25.45 -11.59
C SER A 34 -3.03 26.87 -11.06
N THR A 35 -3.70 27.81 -11.73
CA THR A 35 -3.75 29.22 -11.30
C THR A 35 -4.47 29.36 -9.95
N SER A 36 -5.57 28.64 -9.77
CA SER A 36 -6.41 28.73 -8.56
C SER A 36 -5.74 28.09 -7.33
N LEU A 37 -5.12 26.92 -7.49
CA LEU A 37 -4.52 26.17 -6.38
C LEU A 37 -3.09 26.60 -6.06
N SER A 38 -2.29 27.03 -7.04
CA SER A 38 -0.92 27.51 -6.77
C SER A 38 -0.88 28.82 -5.96
N THR A 39 -1.99 29.55 -5.94
CA THR A 39 -2.19 30.77 -5.14
C THR A 39 -3.04 30.55 -3.89
N ALA A 40 -3.51 29.32 -3.65
CA ALA A 40 -4.35 28.99 -2.50
C ALA A 40 -3.59 29.15 -1.18
N ALA A 41 -4.31 29.52 -0.12
CA ALA A 41 -3.74 29.58 1.22
C ALA A 41 -3.33 28.16 1.65
N ALA A 42 -2.22 28.04 2.39
CA ALA A 42 -1.80 26.73 2.90
C ALA A 42 -2.88 26.15 3.82
N GLY A 43 -3.28 24.89 3.58
CA GLY A 43 -4.39 24.26 4.31
C GLY A 43 -5.75 24.45 3.65
N THR A 44 -5.81 25.07 2.47
CA THR A 44 -7.00 24.99 1.61
C THR A 44 -7.36 23.53 1.41
N THR A 45 -8.60 23.19 1.74
CA THR A 45 -9.08 21.82 1.86
C THR A 45 -10.17 21.57 0.83
N MET A 46 -10.07 20.43 0.17
CA MET A 46 -11.03 19.94 -0.81
C MET A 46 -11.52 18.60 -0.30
N SER A 47 -12.82 18.47 -0.08
CA SER A 47 -13.38 17.27 0.55
C SER A 47 -14.55 16.72 -0.24
N ALA A 48 -14.68 15.40 -0.20
CA ALA A 48 -15.87 14.66 -0.61
C ALA A 48 -16.33 13.86 0.61
N HIS A 49 -17.58 14.04 1.03
CA HIS A 49 -18.14 13.33 2.17
C HIS A 49 -19.54 12.81 1.84
N CYS A 50 -19.85 11.60 2.30
CA CYS A 50 -21.14 10.98 2.10
C CYS A 50 -22.05 11.34 3.27
N THR A 51 -23.14 12.06 2.98
CA THR A 51 -24.13 12.46 3.98
C THR A 51 -24.92 11.26 4.50
N PRO A 52 -25.66 11.39 5.62
CA PRO A 52 -26.55 10.35 6.12
C PRO A 52 -27.58 9.85 5.09
N GLU A 53 -27.96 10.69 4.14
CA GLU A 53 -28.88 10.39 3.05
C GLU A 53 -28.20 9.62 1.90
N GLY A 54 -26.91 9.33 1.99
CA GLY A 54 -26.14 8.63 0.98
C GLY A 54 -25.73 9.49 -0.22
N THR A 55 -25.85 10.82 -0.11
CA THR A 55 -25.43 11.76 -1.14
C THR A 55 -23.99 12.18 -0.90
N ILE A 56 -23.20 12.34 -1.95
CA ILE A 56 -21.80 12.78 -1.81
C ILE A 56 -21.72 14.28 -2.07
N GLU A 57 -21.51 15.02 -0.99
CA GLU A 57 -21.27 16.45 -1.02
C GLU A 57 -19.78 16.73 -1.19
N ARG A 58 -19.49 17.68 -2.07
CA ARG A 58 -18.13 18.08 -2.42
C ARG A 58 -17.92 19.53 -2.03
N VAL A 59 -16.98 19.76 -1.12
CA VAL A 59 -16.80 21.07 -0.49
C VAL A 59 -15.37 21.54 -0.62
N PHE A 60 -15.24 22.78 -1.12
CA PHE A 60 -14.01 23.55 -1.13
C PHE A 60 -14.01 24.49 0.08
N THR A 61 -13.04 24.33 0.97
CA THR A 61 -12.88 25.13 2.19
C THR A 61 -11.54 25.87 2.15
N SER A 62 -11.56 27.20 2.24
CA SER A 62 -10.35 28.03 2.22
C SER A 62 -10.48 29.21 3.16
N SER A 63 -9.38 29.55 3.84
CA SER A 63 -9.21 30.84 4.50
C SER A 63 -8.72 31.91 3.50
N GLY A 64 -9.20 33.14 3.62
CA GLY A 64 -8.63 34.31 2.92
C GLY A 64 -9.58 35.01 1.95
N ALA A 65 -9.28 36.28 1.67
CA ALA A 65 -10.16 37.19 0.92
C ALA A 65 -10.56 36.70 -0.48
N ASN A 66 -9.69 35.89 -1.14
CA ASN A 66 -9.93 35.40 -2.50
C ASN A 66 -10.59 34.00 -2.53
N ALA A 67 -11.10 33.50 -1.40
CA ALA A 67 -11.72 32.17 -1.34
C ALA A 67 -12.94 32.05 -2.26
N VAL A 68 -13.78 33.09 -2.32
CA VAL A 68 -14.97 33.17 -3.18
C VAL A 68 -14.58 33.03 -4.66
N ASP A 69 -13.65 33.87 -5.12
CA ASP A 69 -13.21 33.87 -6.52
C ASP A 69 -12.60 32.52 -6.90
N ARG A 70 -11.80 31.90 -6.02
CA ARG A 70 -11.22 30.57 -6.28
C ARG A 70 -12.29 29.49 -6.39
N ALA A 71 -13.25 29.47 -5.48
CA ALA A 71 -14.36 28.52 -5.53
C ALA A 71 -15.13 28.64 -6.84
N PHE A 72 -15.40 29.88 -7.29
CA PHE A 72 -16.04 30.14 -8.57
C PHE A 72 -15.20 29.68 -9.77
N GLN A 73 -13.88 29.94 -9.79
CA GLN A 73 -13.01 29.47 -10.87
C GLN A 73 -12.91 27.94 -10.94
N ILE A 74 -12.84 27.27 -9.78
CA ILE A 74 -12.84 25.80 -9.70
C ILE A 74 -14.17 25.24 -10.20
N ALA A 75 -15.30 25.79 -9.75
CA ALA A 75 -16.62 25.38 -10.21
C ALA A 75 -16.77 25.57 -11.73
N LYS A 76 -16.34 26.71 -12.26
CA LYS A 76 -16.33 26.99 -13.70
C LYS A 76 -15.48 25.97 -14.46
N ALA A 77 -14.30 25.60 -13.95
CA ALA A 77 -13.45 24.58 -14.56
C ALA A 77 -14.12 23.21 -14.64
N PHE A 78 -14.98 22.88 -13.67
CA PHE A 78 -15.74 21.63 -13.62
C PHE A 78 -17.11 21.69 -14.29
N ASN A 79 -17.44 22.77 -15.02
CA ASN A 79 -18.78 23.01 -15.54
C ASN A 79 -19.86 22.78 -14.45
N SER A 80 -19.60 23.42 -13.30
CA SER A 80 -20.32 23.26 -12.05
C SER A 80 -20.66 24.63 -11.45
N ARG A 81 -21.58 24.65 -10.49
CA ARG A 81 -21.88 25.81 -9.65
C ARG A 81 -21.20 25.69 -8.30
N SER A 82 -20.78 26.83 -7.74
CA SER A 82 -20.31 26.93 -6.35
C SER A 82 -21.39 27.61 -5.52
N GLU A 83 -21.87 26.97 -4.47
CA GLU A 83 -22.83 27.53 -3.52
C GLU A 83 -22.15 27.72 -2.16
N PRO A 84 -22.26 28.90 -1.52
CA PRO A 84 -21.72 29.10 -0.18
C PRO A 84 -22.47 28.20 0.81
N VAL A 85 -21.72 27.51 1.66
CA VAL A 85 -22.23 26.61 2.70
C VAL A 85 -21.43 26.80 3.97
N ASP A 86 -21.95 26.31 5.09
CA ASP A 86 -21.15 26.18 6.30
C ASP A 86 -20.07 25.10 6.10
N PRO A 87 -18.86 25.25 6.67
CA PRO A 87 -17.82 24.23 6.60
C PRO A 87 -18.33 22.90 7.17
N PRO A 88 -18.23 21.78 6.41
CA PRO A 88 -18.66 20.49 6.92
C PRO A 88 -17.68 20.02 8.00
N THR A 89 -18.20 19.44 9.07
CA THR A 89 -17.36 18.80 10.08
C THR A 89 -16.76 17.52 9.50
N LEU A 90 -15.43 17.45 9.41
CA LEU A 90 -14.66 16.26 9.02
C LEU A 90 -14.24 15.45 10.26
N ALA A 91 -15.00 15.53 11.35
CA ALA A 91 -14.74 14.71 12.52
C ALA A 91 -15.09 13.25 12.23
N ALA A 92 -14.19 12.33 12.61
CA ALA A 92 -14.43 10.89 12.51
C ALA A 92 -13.74 10.17 13.67
N SER A 93 -14.26 9.01 14.07
CA SER A 93 -13.65 8.19 15.13
C SER A 93 -12.29 7.64 14.68
N HIS A 94 -12.17 7.29 13.40
CA HIS A 94 -10.93 6.84 12.79
C HIS A 94 -10.58 7.72 11.61
N ILE A 95 -9.38 8.27 11.64
CA ILE A 95 -8.83 9.11 10.58
C ILE A 95 -7.54 8.46 10.11
N ALA A 96 -7.41 8.27 8.80
CA ALA A 96 -6.18 7.81 8.18
C ALA A 96 -5.58 8.92 7.31
N ALA A 97 -4.27 8.84 7.08
CA ALA A 97 -3.54 9.71 6.17
C ALA A 97 -2.63 8.88 5.26
N LEU A 98 -2.37 9.36 4.04
CA LEU A 98 -1.30 8.81 3.21
C LEU A 98 0.06 9.25 3.73
N GLU A 99 1.01 8.32 3.78
CA GLU A 99 2.38 8.55 4.23
C GLU A 99 3.40 7.82 3.36
N TYR A 100 4.50 8.49 3.07
CA TYR A 100 5.69 7.89 2.47
C TYR A 100 6.53 7.25 3.58
N GLY A 101 6.49 5.92 3.65
CA GLY A 101 7.19 5.08 4.61
C GLY A 101 8.38 4.32 4.01
N PRO A 102 9.06 3.47 4.81
CA PRO A 102 10.19 2.65 4.38
C PRO A 102 9.85 1.67 3.25
N ASP A 103 8.61 1.19 3.20
CA ASP A 103 8.15 0.23 2.20
C ASP A 103 7.51 0.92 0.99
N SER A 104 7.49 2.26 0.98
CA SER A 104 6.94 3.04 -0.13
C SER A 104 7.84 2.97 -1.36
N ALA A 105 7.28 2.43 -2.45
CA ALA A 105 7.97 2.28 -3.72
C ALA A 105 7.52 3.33 -4.75
N LEU A 106 8.32 3.48 -5.81
CA LEU A 106 7.95 4.26 -6.98
C LEU A 106 7.16 3.39 -7.97
N ALA A 107 5.90 3.74 -8.22
CA ALA A 107 5.06 3.12 -9.24
C ALA A 107 5.35 3.71 -10.62
N ALA A 108 5.30 2.87 -11.66
CA ALA A 108 5.31 3.33 -13.06
C ALA A 108 3.88 3.65 -13.51
N ALA A 109 3.19 4.52 -12.77
CA ALA A 109 1.82 4.91 -13.09
C ALA A 109 1.86 6.00 -14.17
N THR A 110 1.58 5.61 -15.43
CA THR A 110 1.53 6.57 -16.53
C THR A 110 0.27 7.42 -16.41
N GLN A 111 0.40 8.73 -16.63
CA GLN A 111 -0.73 9.63 -16.71
C GLN A 111 -1.54 9.46 -18.01
N ALA A 112 -0.95 8.85 -19.04
CA ALA A 112 -1.51 8.74 -20.38
C ALA A 112 -2.88 8.04 -20.35
N GLY A 113 -3.93 8.84 -20.53
CA GLY A 113 -5.30 8.34 -20.64
C GLY A 113 -6.01 8.06 -19.31
N THR A 114 -5.53 8.59 -18.19
CA THR A 114 -6.30 8.59 -16.93
C THR A 114 -7.34 9.72 -16.98
N SER A 115 -8.62 9.38 -16.85
CA SER A 115 -9.68 10.38 -16.73
C SER A 115 -9.86 10.80 -15.28
N LEU A 116 -9.88 12.10 -15.00
CA LEU A 116 -10.19 12.61 -13.66
C LEU A 116 -11.61 12.22 -13.21
N THR A 117 -12.52 11.91 -14.15
CA THR A 117 -13.87 11.39 -13.82
C THR A 117 -13.82 10.03 -13.15
N SER A 118 -12.81 9.20 -13.45
CA SER A 118 -12.64 7.90 -12.80
C SER A 118 -12.34 8.02 -11.31
N VAL A 119 -11.66 9.10 -10.89
CA VAL A 119 -11.45 9.43 -9.48
C VAL A 119 -12.78 9.76 -8.80
N ALA A 120 -13.60 10.60 -9.43
CA ALA A 120 -14.93 10.94 -8.92
C ALA A 120 -15.84 9.71 -8.81
N GLU A 121 -15.83 8.83 -9.81
CA GLU A 121 -16.59 7.58 -9.81
C GLU A 121 -16.10 6.60 -8.75
N ALA A 122 -14.78 6.51 -8.52
CA ALA A 122 -14.21 5.69 -7.45
C ALA A 122 -14.63 6.18 -6.06
N ILE A 123 -14.58 7.50 -5.84
CA ILE A 123 -15.10 8.12 -4.60
C ILE A 123 -16.58 7.79 -4.44
N ASP A 124 -17.37 7.97 -5.51
CA ASP A 124 -18.81 7.77 -5.46
C ASP A 124 -19.24 6.32 -5.24
N ALA A 125 -18.45 5.37 -5.73
CA ALA A 125 -18.70 3.96 -5.51
C ALA A 125 -18.29 3.49 -4.11
N TYR A 126 -17.30 4.15 -3.48
CA TYR A 126 -16.65 3.62 -2.29
C TYR A 126 -17.13 4.23 -0.97
N LEU A 127 -17.35 5.55 -0.95
CA LEU A 127 -17.75 6.24 0.28
C LEU A 127 -19.16 5.84 0.71
N THR A 128 -19.29 5.45 1.97
CA THR A 128 -20.60 5.23 2.62
C THR A 128 -20.94 6.36 3.58
N SER A 129 -22.21 6.45 3.98
CA SER A 129 -22.71 7.45 4.93
C SER A 129 -21.76 7.67 6.12
N GLY A 130 -21.39 8.94 6.36
CA GLY A 130 -20.49 9.37 7.42
C GLY A 130 -19.01 9.27 7.10
N GLU A 131 -18.64 8.75 5.93
CA GLU A 131 -17.25 8.69 5.47
C GLU A 131 -16.88 9.87 4.59
N TRP A 132 -15.60 10.24 4.64
CA TRP A 132 -15.09 11.36 3.87
C TRP A 132 -13.64 11.16 3.43
N ILE A 133 -13.27 11.84 2.35
CA ILE A 133 -11.90 12.02 1.88
C ILE A 133 -11.64 13.51 1.78
N ALA A 134 -10.48 13.95 2.28
CA ALA A 134 -10.05 15.34 2.21
C ALA A 134 -8.62 15.46 1.70
N VAL A 135 -8.43 16.40 0.78
CA VAL A 135 -7.13 16.77 0.21
C VAL A 135 -6.84 18.20 0.63
N SER A 136 -5.77 18.39 1.39
CA SER A 136 -5.24 19.72 1.72
C SER A 136 -4.11 20.07 0.78
N VAL A 137 -3.97 21.36 0.44
CA VAL A 137 -2.94 21.82 -0.50
C VAL A 137 -2.09 22.96 0.06
N ARG A 138 -0.89 23.08 -0.48
CA ARG A 138 -0.07 24.30 -0.40
C ARG A 138 0.85 24.43 -1.61
N LYS A 139 1.36 25.65 -1.81
CA LYS A 139 2.42 25.92 -2.78
C LYS A 139 3.74 25.27 -2.34
N PRO A 140 4.51 24.64 -3.26
CA PRO A 140 5.87 24.19 -3.00
C PRO A 140 6.82 25.39 -2.88
N GLU A 141 7.79 25.30 -1.97
CA GLU A 141 8.91 26.24 -1.97
C GLU A 141 9.89 25.96 -3.13
N PRO A 142 10.62 26.98 -3.63
CA PRO A 142 11.63 26.77 -4.68
C PRO A 142 12.67 25.70 -4.31
N LYS A 143 13.05 25.63 -3.02
CA LYS A 143 13.98 24.62 -2.50
C LYS A 143 13.39 23.21 -2.50
N GLU A 144 12.10 23.07 -2.14
CA GLU A 144 11.41 21.78 -2.18
C GLU A 144 11.27 21.29 -3.62
N ARG A 145 10.91 22.17 -4.56
CA ARG A 145 10.83 21.85 -5.98
C ARG A 145 12.18 21.43 -6.56
N SER A 146 13.25 22.15 -6.25
CA SER A 146 14.59 21.77 -6.69
C SER A 146 15.01 20.40 -6.15
N ARG A 147 14.74 20.11 -4.87
CA ARG A 147 15.03 18.80 -4.27
C ARG A 147 14.16 17.69 -4.87
N TRP A 148 12.88 17.97 -5.11
CA TRP A 148 11.95 17.07 -5.77
C TRP A 148 12.46 16.69 -7.16
N ASN A 149 12.78 17.67 -8.01
CA ASN A 149 13.25 17.41 -9.37
C ASN A 149 14.54 16.58 -9.37
N ILE A 150 15.52 16.90 -8.52
CA ILE A 150 16.76 16.10 -8.41
C ILE A 150 16.45 14.65 -8.01
N TRP A 151 15.55 14.46 -7.04
CA TRP A 151 15.18 13.13 -6.57
C TRP A 151 14.37 12.37 -7.62
N HIS A 152 13.37 12.99 -8.22
CA HIS A 152 12.51 12.44 -9.26
C HIS A 152 13.34 12.04 -10.50
N ASP A 153 14.16 12.95 -11.03
CA ASP A 153 14.96 12.71 -12.24
C ASP A 153 15.96 11.56 -12.05
N PHE A 154 16.49 11.39 -10.84
CA PHE A 154 17.37 10.27 -10.52
C PHE A 154 16.65 8.92 -10.57
N HIS A 155 15.42 8.86 -10.09
CA HIS A 155 14.65 7.61 -10.03
C HIS A 155 13.87 7.33 -11.32
N ARG A 156 13.55 8.39 -12.09
CA ARG A 156 12.75 8.35 -13.31
C ARG A 156 13.40 9.16 -14.43
N PRO A 157 14.63 8.81 -14.84
CA PRO A 157 15.29 9.50 -15.94
C PRO A 157 14.45 9.37 -17.22
N GLY A 158 14.01 10.50 -17.78
CA GLY A 158 13.25 10.53 -19.03
C GLY A 158 11.73 10.24 -18.91
N ALA A 159 11.15 10.25 -17.70
CA ALA A 159 9.70 10.19 -17.55
C ALA A 159 9.05 11.53 -17.97
N VAL A 160 8.58 11.61 -19.21
CA VAL A 160 7.97 12.82 -19.80
C VAL A 160 6.47 12.95 -19.45
N SER A 161 5.85 11.90 -18.90
CA SER A 161 4.39 11.78 -18.74
C SER A 161 3.89 11.90 -17.30
N THR A 162 4.56 12.71 -16.45
CA THR A 162 4.16 12.91 -15.06
C THR A 162 3.85 14.38 -14.74
N HIS A 163 2.84 14.64 -13.89
CA HIS A 163 2.45 16.01 -13.52
C HIS A 163 3.31 16.62 -12.40
N SER A 164 3.97 15.78 -11.62
CA SER A 164 4.76 16.19 -10.45
C SER A 164 5.93 17.15 -10.75
N PRO A 165 6.61 17.13 -11.92
CA PRO A 165 7.70 18.05 -12.24
C PRO A 165 7.22 19.39 -12.82
N ARG A 166 5.93 19.55 -13.12
CA ARG A 166 5.41 20.73 -13.80
C ARG A 166 5.49 21.99 -12.93
N SER A 167 5.52 23.15 -13.59
CA SER A 167 5.63 24.43 -12.90
C SER A 167 4.40 24.76 -12.02
N ASP A 168 3.27 24.13 -12.30
CA ASP A 168 2.00 24.24 -11.58
C ASP A 168 1.79 23.19 -10.47
N ALA A 169 2.76 22.29 -10.25
CA ALA A 169 2.65 21.28 -9.20
C ALA A 169 2.45 21.92 -7.81
N VAL A 170 1.56 21.30 -7.03
CA VAL A 170 1.26 21.64 -5.64
C VAL A 170 1.75 20.53 -4.73
N ILE A 171 1.92 20.80 -3.43
CA ILE A 171 2.10 19.70 -2.46
C ILE A 171 0.80 19.50 -1.68
N VAL A 172 0.46 18.22 -1.50
CA VAL A 172 -0.82 17.78 -0.94
C VAL A 172 -0.62 16.83 0.23
N SER A 173 -1.60 16.81 1.12
CA SER A 173 -1.77 15.77 2.14
C SER A 173 -3.21 15.26 2.04
N ILE A 174 -3.34 13.94 1.99
CA ILE A 174 -4.60 13.25 1.71
C ILE A 174 -5.00 12.48 2.97
N TYR A 175 -6.23 12.71 3.42
CA TYR A 175 -6.83 12.15 4.62
C TYR A 175 -8.16 11.50 4.28
N ALA A 176 -8.56 10.50 5.07
CA ALA A 176 -9.91 9.96 5.06
C ALA A 176 -10.39 9.70 6.48
N GLY A 177 -11.69 9.87 6.70
CA GLY A 177 -12.35 9.56 7.95
C GLY A 177 -13.46 8.54 7.77
N SER A 178 -13.61 7.65 8.74
CA SER A 178 -14.71 6.69 8.83
C SER A 178 -15.01 6.35 10.29
N HIS A 179 -16.17 5.71 10.49
CA HIS A 179 -16.54 5.11 11.77
C HIS A 179 -15.79 3.81 12.06
N ALA A 180 -15.17 3.19 11.04
CA ALA A 180 -14.37 1.98 11.16
C ALA A 180 -12.92 2.20 10.69
N PRO A 181 -11.91 1.63 11.40
CA PRO A 181 -10.50 1.90 11.10
C PRO A 181 -10.09 1.39 9.71
N ASP A 182 -10.52 0.18 9.34
CA ASP A 182 -10.17 -0.43 8.04
C ASP A 182 -10.79 0.32 6.87
N ARG A 183 -11.98 0.90 7.07
CA ARG A 183 -12.69 1.66 6.04
C ARG A 183 -11.96 2.95 5.68
N ALA A 184 -11.46 3.69 6.66
CA ALA A 184 -10.69 4.92 6.41
C ALA A 184 -9.41 4.63 5.61
N GLN A 185 -8.68 3.57 5.96
CA GLN A 185 -7.51 3.15 5.19
C GLN A 185 -7.86 2.70 3.78
N ASN A 186 -8.89 1.85 3.65
CA ASN A 186 -9.29 1.34 2.35
C ASN A 186 -9.82 2.45 1.43
N ALA A 187 -10.52 3.46 1.96
CA ALA A 187 -10.93 4.64 1.21
C ALA A 187 -9.71 5.38 0.63
N LEU A 188 -8.64 5.55 1.42
CA LEU A 188 -7.39 6.13 0.94
C LEU A 188 -6.70 5.29 -0.12
N ARG A 189 -6.64 3.96 0.07
CA ARG A 189 -6.03 3.06 -0.93
C ARG A 189 -6.78 3.12 -2.25
N GLN A 190 -8.11 3.05 -2.22
CA GLN A 190 -8.94 3.11 -3.42
C GLN A 190 -8.85 4.47 -4.12
N PHE A 191 -8.86 5.56 -3.35
CA PHE A 191 -8.66 6.91 -3.90
C PHE A 191 -7.28 7.03 -4.54
N HIS A 192 -6.23 6.57 -3.87
CA HIS A 192 -4.86 6.56 -4.40
C HIS A 192 -4.75 5.72 -5.67
N SER A 193 -5.33 4.52 -5.71
CA SER A 193 -5.34 3.67 -6.91
C SER A 193 -6.07 4.30 -8.10
N ALA A 194 -7.04 5.17 -7.84
CA ALA A 194 -7.75 5.92 -8.89
C ALA A 194 -6.95 7.13 -9.42
N LEU A 195 -5.98 7.65 -8.64
CA LEU A 195 -5.13 8.78 -9.04
C LEU A 195 -4.05 8.32 -10.05
N GLY A 196 -4.43 8.22 -11.32
CA GLY A 196 -3.45 7.99 -12.37
C GLY A 196 -2.41 9.12 -12.46
N GLY A 197 -1.15 8.76 -12.67
CA GLY A 197 -0.03 9.69 -12.61
C GLY A 197 0.48 10.00 -11.18
N PHE A 198 -0.07 9.37 -10.14
CA PHE A 198 0.52 9.39 -8.80
C PHE A 198 1.63 8.33 -8.71
N GLU A 199 2.88 8.78 -8.75
CA GLU A 199 4.05 7.92 -8.98
C GLU A 199 4.56 7.17 -7.75
N LEU A 200 3.93 7.35 -6.60
CA LEU A 200 4.37 6.76 -5.34
C LEU A 200 3.33 5.74 -4.89
N ILE A 201 3.77 4.67 -4.25
CA ILE A 201 2.90 3.72 -3.52
C ILE A 201 3.04 4.08 -2.04
N PRO A 202 2.22 5.02 -1.52
CA PRO A 202 2.27 5.41 -0.13
C PRO A 202 1.63 4.34 0.75
N GLU A 203 2.03 4.33 2.01
CA GLU A 203 1.36 3.58 3.06
C GLU A 203 0.19 4.39 3.62
N THR A 204 -0.79 3.69 4.19
CA THR A 204 -1.88 4.32 4.95
C THR A 204 -1.57 4.24 6.43
N GLN A 205 -1.45 5.39 7.10
CA GLN A 205 -1.24 5.44 8.55
C GLN A 205 -2.49 5.99 9.26
N VAL A 206 -2.92 5.32 10.33
CA VAL A 206 -4.01 5.80 11.19
C VAL A 206 -3.47 6.91 12.09
N LEU A 207 -4.18 8.04 12.14
CA LEU A 207 -3.93 9.13 13.07
C LEU A 207 -4.44 8.76 14.46
N ASP A 208 -3.79 7.79 15.09
CA ASP A 208 -4.02 7.48 16.49
C ASP A 208 -3.14 8.39 17.35
N GLY A 209 -3.76 9.22 18.18
CA GLY A 209 -3.06 10.08 19.15
C GLY A 209 -2.16 9.33 20.16
N ARG A 210 -2.08 8.00 20.07
CA ARG A 210 -1.17 7.13 20.83
C ARG A 210 0.19 6.96 20.17
N ASP A 211 0.32 7.09 18.85
CA ASP A 211 1.57 6.77 18.12
C ASP A 211 2.64 7.87 18.22
N GLU A 212 2.21 9.12 18.51
CA GLU A 212 3.12 10.25 18.80
C GLU A 212 3.86 10.12 20.14
N ARG A 213 3.64 9.05 20.92
CA ARG A 213 4.39 8.76 22.15
C ARG A 213 5.78 8.17 21.89
N ARG A 214 6.05 7.66 20.67
CA ARG A 214 7.30 6.95 20.32
C ARG A 214 8.55 7.82 20.06
N PRO A 215 8.48 9.08 19.59
CA PRO A 215 9.70 9.88 19.42
C PRO A 215 10.17 10.58 20.71
N LEU A 216 9.28 10.89 21.65
CA LEU A 216 9.64 11.67 22.85
C LEU A 216 10.53 10.90 23.84
N TRP A 217 10.35 9.59 24.01
CA TRP A 217 11.25 8.79 24.83
C TRP A 217 12.66 8.67 24.24
N ARG A 218 12.80 8.76 22.90
CA ARG A 218 14.11 8.81 22.23
C ARG A 218 14.82 10.14 22.49
N VAL A 219 14.09 11.25 22.51
CA VAL A 219 14.64 12.57 22.86
C VAL A 219 15.01 12.63 24.34
N ALA A 220 14.15 12.13 25.23
CA ALA A 220 14.46 12.01 26.65
C ALA A 220 15.67 11.08 26.91
N GLY A 221 15.73 9.95 26.19
CA GLY A 221 16.86 9.02 26.24
C GLY A 221 18.17 9.63 25.75
N LEU A 222 18.15 10.38 24.64
CA LEU A 222 19.33 11.08 24.12
C LEU A 222 19.80 12.18 25.09
N SER A 223 18.85 12.89 25.71
CA SER A 223 19.13 13.93 26.72
C SER A 223 19.78 13.34 27.97
N ALA A 224 19.26 12.20 28.45
CA ALA A 224 19.84 11.45 29.56
C ALA A 224 21.24 10.90 29.22
N LEU A 225 21.46 10.50 27.97
CA LEU A 225 22.76 10.00 27.50
C LEU A 225 23.80 11.11 27.41
N VAL A 226 23.44 12.30 26.91
CA VAL A 226 24.34 13.48 26.89
C VAL A 226 24.66 13.94 28.32
N GLY A 227 23.66 13.98 29.21
CA GLY A 227 23.87 14.28 30.63
C GLY A 227 24.76 13.25 31.33
N GLY A 228 24.57 11.96 31.02
CA GLY A 228 25.34 10.84 31.53
C GLY A 228 26.80 10.83 31.05
N VAL A 229 27.05 11.13 29.77
CA VAL A 229 28.41 11.24 29.21
C VAL A 229 29.16 12.43 29.80
N ALA A 230 28.48 13.58 29.99
CA ALA A 230 29.11 14.74 30.62
C ALA A 230 29.47 14.49 32.10
N THR A 231 28.64 13.77 32.84
CA THR A 231 28.94 13.38 34.23
C THR A 231 30.03 12.30 34.30
N ALA A 232 29.96 11.26 33.47
CA ALA A 232 30.98 10.21 33.40
C ALA A 232 32.35 10.77 32.96
N GLY A 233 32.37 11.70 32.01
CA GLY A 233 33.58 12.41 31.60
C GLY A 233 34.22 13.21 32.73
N ARG A 234 33.40 13.82 33.60
CA ARG A 234 33.88 14.51 34.81
C ARG A 234 34.49 13.54 35.82
N TYR A 235 33.81 12.43 36.12
CA TYR A 235 34.36 11.40 37.03
C TYR A 235 35.64 10.76 36.49
N PHE A 236 35.72 10.50 35.17
CA PHE A 236 36.93 9.98 34.53
C PHE A 236 38.08 10.99 34.60
N TRP A 237 37.80 12.27 34.39
CA TRP A 237 38.78 13.34 34.49
C TRP A 237 39.28 13.55 35.94
N ASP A 238 38.38 13.59 36.91
CA ASP A 238 38.72 13.67 38.35
C ASP A 238 39.61 12.47 38.77
N SER A 239 39.37 11.28 38.22
CA SER A 239 40.21 10.09 38.44
C SER A 239 41.60 10.21 37.82
N ILE A 240 41.74 10.85 36.67
CA ILE A 240 43.04 11.12 36.03
C ILE A 240 43.83 12.13 36.87
N GLU A 241 43.18 13.19 37.36
CA GLU A 241 43.84 14.20 38.20
C GLU A 241 44.36 13.62 39.52
N GLN A 242 43.59 12.73 40.16
CA GLN A 242 44.06 12.00 41.34
C GLN A 242 45.27 11.08 41.05
N THR A 243 45.40 10.61 39.80
CA THR A 243 46.48 9.69 39.41
C THR A 243 47.75 10.43 38.99
N ILE A 244 47.62 11.58 38.32
CA ILE A 244 48.75 12.30 37.71
C ILE A 244 49.27 13.44 38.62
N GLY A 245 48.50 13.89 39.60
CA GLY A 245 48.97 14.82 40.65
C GLY A 245 49.33 16.22 40.15
N THR A 246 49.04 16.56 38.89
CA THR A 246 49.25 17.88 38.32
C THR A 246 47.91 18.60 38.10
N PRO A 247 47.70 19.80 38.66
CA PRO A 247 46.47 20.56 38.50
C PRO A 247 46.46 21.26 37.14
N LEU A 248 46.28 20.51 36.05
CA LEU A 248 45.96 21.08 34.73
C LEU A 248 44.49 21.57 34.64
N ALA A 249 43.65 21.21 35.63
CA ALA A 249 42.21 21.50 35.70
C ALA A 249 41.83 23.00 35.64
N SER A 250 42.63 23.85 36.29
CA SER A 250 42.25 25.24 36.59
C SER A 250 42.11 26.13 35.35
N SER A 251 42.58 25.66 34.19
CA SER A 251 42.54 26.41 32.92
C SER A 251 41.30 26.09 32.07
N ILE A 252 40.58 24.99 32.33
CA ILE A 252 39.47 24.50 31.49
C ILE A 252 38.11 24.57 32.22
N GLU A 253 38.11 24.58 33.56
CA GLU A 253 36.90 24.70 34.38
C GLU A 253 35.93 25.85 34.02
N PRO A 254 36.38 27.11 33.75
CA PRO A 254 35.42 28.20 33.50
C PRO A 254 34.66 28.07 32.18
N ALA A 255 35.13 27.25 31.23
CA ALA A 255 34.45 27.01 29.95
C ALA A 255 33.47 25.82 29.99
N LEU A 256 33.70 24.85 30.88
CA LEU A 256 32.87 23.64 30.99
C LEU A 256 31.60 23.87 31.82
N MET A 257 31.65 24.73 32.84
CA MET A 257 30.50 25.01 33.70
C MET A 257 29.30 25.62 32.94
N PRO A 258 29.47 26.61 32.05
CA PRO A 258 28.36 27.15 31.25
C PRO A 258 27.75 26.12 30.29
N ALA A 259 28.57 25.25 29.69
CA ALA A 259 28.10 24.21 28.78
C ALA A 259 27.28 23.13 29.51
N GLN A 260 27.69 22.75 30.73
CA GLN A 260 26.95 21.81 31.58
C GLN A 260 25.62 22.39 32.04
N LEU A 261 25.59 23.66 32.48
CA LEU A 261 24.36 24.34 32.87
C LEU A 261 23.39 24.52 31.69
N LEU A 262 23.90 24.86 30.50
CA LEU A 262 23.10 24.89 29.27
C LEU A 262 22.55 23.50 28.92
N GLY A 263 23.38 22.45 29.01
CA GLY A 263 22.96 21.07 28.75
C GLY A 263 21.86 20.60 29.70
N LEU A 264 22.00 20.85 31.00
CA LEU A 264 21.00 20.54 32.02
C LEU A 264 19.72 21.36 31.83
N GLY A 265 19.84 22.65 31.49
CA GLY A 265 18.70 23.51 31.19
C GLY A 265 17.89 23.03 29.98
N VAL A 266 18.57 22.66 28.89
CA VAL A 266 17.92 22.09 27.69
C VAL A 266 17.27 20.74 28.00
N ALA A 267 17.94 19.87 28.77
CA ALA A 267 17.39 18.56 29.15
C ALA A 267 16.16 18.71 30.06
N ALA A 268 16.18 19.62 31.04
CA ALA A 268 15.05 19.91 31.91
C ALA A 268 13.88 20.50 31.12
N ALA A 269 14.14 21.44 30.21
CA ALA A 269 13.10 22.01 29.33
C ALA A 269 12.50 20.94 28.40
N ALA A 270 13.31 20.10 27.78
CA ALA A 270 12.84 19.00 26.93
C ALA A 270 12.00 17.97 27.72
N SER A 271 12.44 17.65 28.95
CA SER A 271 11.70 16.75 29.84
C SER A 271 10.36 17.35 30.26
N ALA A 272 10.34 18.65 30.62
CA ALA A 272 9.10 19.36 30.94
C ALA A 272 8.13 19.38 29.75
N VAL A 273 8.62 19.64 28.53
CA VAL A 273 7.81 19.58 27.30
C VAL A 273 7.27 18.16 27.06
N ALA A 274 8.10 17.13 27.23
CA ALA A 274 7.67 15.74 27.07
C ALA A 274 6.59 15.34 28.09
N VAL A 275 6.76 15.75 29.36
CA VAL A 275 5.78 15.57 30.43
C VAL A 275 4.48 16.31 30.13
N LEU A 276 4.54 17.59 29.77
CA LEU A 276 3.37 18.38 29.40
C LEU A 276 2.64 17.80 28.19
N HIS A 277 3.37 17.25 27.21
CA HIS A 277 2.78 16.54 26.07
C HIS A 277 2.13 15.21 26.49
N GLN A 278 2.77 14.44 27.37
CA GLN A 278 2.25 13.16 27.88
C GLN A 278 0.96 13.34 28.69
N TYR A 279 0.87 14.39 29.50
CA TYR A 279 -0.34 14.75 30.27
C TYR A 279 -1.37 15.55 29.45
N GLY A 280 -1.11 15.80 28.16
CA GLY A 280 -2.07 16.44 27.25
C GLY A 280 -2.23 17.95 27.42
N TYR A 281 -1.35 18.60 28.19
CA TYR A 281 -1.30 20.06 28.32
C TYR A 281 -0.78 20.73 27.05
N LEU A 282 0.12 20.08 26.31
CA LEU A 282 0.52 20.50 24.96
C LEU A 282 -0.27 19.71 23.90
N PRO A 283 -0.96 20.38 22.96
CA PRO A 283 -1.73 19.70 21.94
C PRO A 283 -0.79 18.98 20.96
N SER A 284 -0.86 17.64 20.96
CA SER A 284 -0.23 16.76 19.97
C SER A 284 -0.60 17.15 18.53
N ALA A 285 0.23 16.81 17.54
CA ALA A 285 -0.07 17.14 16.15
C ALA A 285 -1.34 16.42 15.68
N ALA A 286 -1.61 15.21 16.16
CA ALA A 286 -2.88 14.51 15.98
C ALA A 286 -4.08 15.27 16.57
N LYS A 287 -3.94 15.88 17.76
CA LYS A 287 -5.01 16.70 18.38
C LYS A 287 -5.25 17.99 17.59
N GLN A 288 -4.19 18.65 17.14
CA GLN A 288 -4.30 19.83 16.28
C GLN A 288 -4.96 19.46 14.94
N ALA A 289 -4.60 18.31 14.38
CA ALA A 289 -5.19 17.82 13.15
C ALA A 289 -6.69 17.53 13.31
N ARG A 290 -7.09 16.89 14.42
CA ARG A 290 -8.51 16.65 14.72
C ARG A 290 -9.30 17.93 14.92
N ALA A 291 -8.74 18.91 15.64
CA ALA A 291 -9.38 20.21 15.81
C ALA A 291 -9.62 20.92 14.45
N LEU A 292 -8.62 20.93 13.56
CA LEU A 292 -8.79 21.47 12.22
C LEU A 292 -9.87 20.71 11.43
N LEU A 293 -9.89 19.38 11.52
CA LEU A 293 -10.88 18.55 10.83
C LEU A 293 -12.30 18.78 11.36
N GLU A 294 -12.46 19.03 12.67
CA GLU A 294 -13.74 19.46 13.25
C GLU A 294 -14.25 20.75 12.61
N ASP A 295 -13.34 21.68 12.27
CA ASP A 295 -13.62 22.94 11.57
C ASP A 295 -13.73 22.79 10.03
N GLY A 296 -13.68 21.56 9.49
CA GLY A 296 -13.75 21.30 8.05
C GLY A 296 -12.45 21.58 7.28
N LEU A 297 -11.33 21.66 7.99
CA LEU A 297 -9.99 21.87 7.43
C LEU A 297 -9.10 20.65 7.64
N ALA A 298 -8.53 20.13 6.56
CA ALA A 298 -7.44 19.17 6.65
C ALA A 298 -6.12 19.89 6.99
N PRO A 299 -5.24 19.28 7.80
CA PRO A 299 -3.97 19.88 8.17
C PRO A 299 -3.12 20.20 6.94
N ALA A 300 -2.64 21.45 6.86
CA ALA A 300 -1.78 21.87 5.76
C ALA A 300 -0.56 20.94 5.61
N PRO A 301 -0.15 20.61 4.36
CA PRO A 301 0.96 19.69 4.15
C PRO A 301 2.24 20.20 4.82
N ALA A 302 2.89 19.35 5.62
CA ALA A 302 4.06 19.76 6.38
C ALA A 302 5.29 20.02 5.47
N LYS A 303 6.22 20.81 5.97
CA LYS A 303 7.57 20.96 5.41
C LYS A 303 8.50 19.96 6.11
N ARG A 304 9.47 19.40 5.37
CA ARG A 304 10.45 18.49 5.95
C ARG A 304 11.38 19.25 6.91
N SER A 305 11.54 18.76 8.14
CA SER A 305 12.53 19.26 9.08
C SER A 305 13.91 18.70 8.72
N GLY A 306 14.70 19.46 7.97
CA GLY A 306 16.06 19.08 7.55
C GLY A 306 16.22 18.87 6.05
N SER A 307 17.47 18.79 5.61
CA SER A 307 17.80 18.55 4.20
C SER A 307 17.83 17.04 3.93
N PRO A 308 17.10 16.55 2.91
CA PRO A 308 17.16 15.14 2.51
C PRO A 308 18.56 14.82 1.97
N LYS A 309 19.02 13.58 2.17
CA LYS A 309 20.21 13.08 1.47
C LYS A 309 19.92 13.02 -0.02
N LYS A 310 20.80 13.62 -0.82
CA LYS A 310 20.67 13.59 -2.28
C LYS A 310 20.96 12.17 -2.81
N PRO A 311 20.23 11.72 -3.84
CA PRO A 311 20.61 10.49 -4.54
C PRO A 311 22.02 10.63 -5.16
N LYS A 312 22.74 9.51 -5.27
CA LYS A 312 24.06 9.41 -5.89
C LYS A 312 24.13 8.16 -6.77
N ALA A 313 24.54 8.34 -8.01
CA ALA A 313 24.79 7.24 -8.93
C ALA A 313 26.01 6.42 -8.48
N ALA A 314 26.02 5.12 -8.82
CA ALA A 314 27.21 4.30 -8.62
C ALA A 314 28.38 4.92 -9.41
N THR A 315 29.52 5.09 -8.74
CA THR A 315 30.71 5.70 -9.36
C THR A 315 31.93 4.86 -9.02
N THR A 316 32.68 4.46 -10.04
CA THR A 316 34.00 3.86 -9.86
C THR A 316 35.03 4.96 -9.93
N SER A 317 35.73 5.21 -8.82
CA SER A 317 36.78 6.23 -8.73
C SER A 317 38.13 5.59 -8.46
N GLN A 318 39.17 6.04 -9.15
CA GLN A 318 40.52 5.55 -8.90
C GLN A 318 41.13 6.35 -7.74
N LYS A 319 41.35 5.71 -6.59
CA LYS A 319 41.97 6.30 -5.42
C LYS A 319 43.36 5.70 -5.24
N VAL A 320 44.38 6.54 -5.21
CA VAL A 320 45.74 6.09 -4.87
C VAL A 320 45.81 5.94 -3.36
N VAL A 321 45.97 4.70 -2.90
CA VAL A 321 46.22 4.36 -1.50
C VAL A 321 47.60 3.71 -1.46
N ASP A 322 48.51 4.28 -0.67
CA ASP A 322 49.90 3.81 -0.55
C ASP A 322 50.68 3.71 -1.88
N GLY A 323 50.45 4.66 -2.79
CA GLY A 323 51.13 4.71 -4.09
C GLY A 323 50.59 3.74 -5.14
N VAL A 324 49.61 2.89 -4.80
CA VAL A 324 48.93 1.98 -5.72
C VAL A 324 47.56 2.54 -6.07
N ALA A 325 47.27 2.64 -7.36
CA ALA A 325 45.98 3.09 -7.84
C ALA A 325 44.94 1.97 -7.66
N GLN A 326 44.05 2.11 -6.68
CA GLN A 326 42.95 1.19 -6.44
C GLN A 326 41.64 1.75 -6.99
N LEU A 327 40.85 0.92 -7.67
CA LEU A 327 39.50 1.27 -8.07
C LEU A 327 38.58 1.11 -6.84
N VAL A 328 38.01 2.21 -6.37
CA VAL A 328 37.02 2.23 -5.29
C VAL A 328 35.64 2.45 -5.93
N GLU A 329 34.81 1.42 -5.86
CA GLU A 329 33.40 1.50 -6.24
C GLU A 329 32.60 2.11 -5.09
N THR A 330 31.97 3.25 -5.36
CA THR A 330 30.97 3.82 -4.46
C THR A 330 29.61 3.26 -4.86
N PRO A 331 28.90 2.52 -3.98
CA PRO A 331 27.61 1.95 -4.31
C PRO A 331 26.58 3.05 -4.56
N ARG A 332 25.59 2.74 -5.40
CA ARG A 332 24.43 3.59 -5.64
C ARG A 332 23.73 3.91 -4.31
N GLN A 333 23.34 5.17 -4.14
CA GLN A 333 22.53 5.62 -3.02
C GLN A 333 21.28 6.29 -3.56
N ASP A 334 20.11 5.75 -3.23
CA ASP A 334 18.84 6.29 -3.73
C ASP A 334 18.44 7.62 -3.07
N GLY A 335 19.10 7.98 -1.97
CA GLY A 335 18.82 9.22 -1.24
C GLY A 335 17.51 9.15 -0.45
N ASP A 336 17.21 10.23 0.28
CA ASP A 336 15.98 10.30 1.09
C ASP A 336 14.85 10.96 0.29
N TYR A 337 13.61 10.59 0.59
CA TYR A 337 12.44 11.29 0.11
C TYR A 337 12.51 12.80 0.43
N PRO A 338 12.31 13.70 -0.56
CA PRO A 338 12.65 15.10 -0.40
C PRO A 338 11.62 15.92 0.38
N LEU A 339 10.40 15.42 0.55
CA LEU A 339 9.31 16.08 1.25
C LEU A 339 9.10 15.50 2.67
N ALA A 340 8.16 16.08 3.42
CA ALA A 340 7.70 15.48 4.67
C ALA A 340 6.90 14.19 4.34
N ALA A 341 6.87 13.24 5.28
CA ALA A 341 6.33 11.89 5.01
C ALA A 341 4.88 11.92 4.47
N ARG A 342 4.02 12.81 4.95
CA ARG A 342 2.63 12.93 4.49
C ARG A 342 2.40 13.99 3.41
N SER A 343 3.46 14.48 2.78
CA SER A 343 3.41 15.56 1.79
C SER A 343 3.85 15.05 0.43
N PHE A 344 2.95 15.08 -0.54
CA PHE A 344 3.20 14.55 -1.89
C PHE A 344 3.13 15.67 -2.92
N MET A 345 4.06 15.68 -3.89
CA MET A 345 4.01 16.64 -5.00
C MET A 345 3.18 16.05 -6.13
N VAL A 346 2.11 16.75 -6.53
CA VAL A 346 1.18 16.30 -7.57
C VAL A 346 0.77 17.47 -8.46
N GLY A 347 0.24 17.16 -9.65
CA GLY A 347 -0.46 18.14 -10.47
C GLY A 347 -1.65 18.74 -9.73
N SER A 348 -1.90 20.03 -9.92
CA SER A 348 -3.04 20.74 -9.35
C SER A 348 -4.40 20.08 -9.66
N GLU A 349 -4.53 19.49 -10.83
CA GLU A 349 -5.68 18.75 -11.32
C GLU A 349 -5.96 17.48 -10.51
N LEU A 350 -4.93 16.75 -10.09
CA LEU A 350 -5.06 15.56 -9.24
C LEU A 350 -5.52 15.95 -7.84
N ALA A 351 -5.03 17.08 -7.32
CA ALA A 351 -5.46 17.60 -6.02
C ALA A 351 -6.96 17.98 -6.03
N ALA A 352 -7.43 18.60 -7.12
CA ALA A 352 -8.82 19.02 -7.26
C ALA A 352 -9.77 17.89 -7.69
N ALA A 353 -9.27 16.72 -8.05
CA ALA A 353 -10.09 15.61 -8.53
C ALA A 353 -11.17 15.16 -7.51
N VAL A 354 -10.91 15.36 -6.22
CA VAL A 354 -11.88 15.10 -5.15
C VAL A 354 -13.15 15.98 -5.25
N LEU A 355 -13.05 17.16 -5.85
CA LEU A 355 -14.17 18.09 -6.06
C LEU A 355 -14.95 17.83 -7.35
N LEU A 356 -14.50 16.90 -8.21
CA LEU A 356 -15.22 16.61 -9.44
C LEU A 356 -16.54 15.91 -9.12
N PRO A 357 -17.69 16.51 -9.46
CA PRO A 357 -18.96 15.86 -9.25
C PRO A 357 -19.10 14.64 -10.16
N GLY A 358 -19.54 13.51 -9.59
CA GLY A 358 -19.74 12.30 -10.35
C GLY A 358 -20.80 12.42 -11.44
N SER A 359 -20.86 11.40 -12.29
CA SER A 359 -21.99 11.21 -13.18
C SER A 359 -23.18 10.75 -12.34
N SER A 360 -24.04 11.68 -11.93
CA SER A 360 -25.35 11.36 -11.38
C SER A 360 -26.26 10.79 -12.48
N ALA A 361 -25.93 9.57 -12.92
CA ALA A 361 -26.78 8.69 -13.73
C ALA A 361 -27.07 7.41 -12.94
N ARG A 362 -27.61 7.56 -11.72
CA ARG A 362 -28.49 6.53 -11.12
C ARG A 362 -29.96 6.75 -11.48
N SER A 363 -30.29 7.75 -12.30
CA SER A 363 -31.62 7.95 -12.86
C SER A 363 -31.50 8.24 -14.36
N GLY A 364 -31.86 7.25 -15.18
CA GLY A 364 -32.09 7.45 -16.61
C GLY A 364 -31.17 6.66 -17.53
N VAL A 365 -31.71 5.53 -18.01
CA VAL A 365 -31.32 4.82 -19.25
C VAL A 365 -29.99 4.07 -19.18
N ALA A 366 -30.10 2.81 -18.77
CA ALA A 366 -29.24 1.74 -19.27
C ALA A 366 -29.45 1.61 -20.79
N SER A 367 -28.69 2.35 -21.59
CA SER A 367 -28.37 1.91 -22.94
C SER A 367 -26.98 1.29 -22.89
N THR A 368 -26.91 0.01 -23.27
CA THR A 368 -25.68 -0.61 -23.77
C THR A 368 -25.32 0.06 -25.10
N ALA A 369 -24.99 1.35 -25.06
CA ALA A 369 -24.21 1.98 -26.11
C ALA A 369 -22.78 1.44 -25.98
N SER A 370 -22.20 1.03 -27.10
CA SER A 370 -20.80 0.65 -27.23
C SER A 370 -19.93 1.68 -26.48
N ARG A 371 -19.42 1.27 -25.32
CA ARG A 371 -18.50 2.10 -24.54
C ARG A 371 -17.13 1.92 -25.18
N GLU A 372 -16.56 3.03 -25.65
CA GLU A 372 -15.16 3.03 -26.07
C GLU A 372 -14.30 2.51 -24.90
N LEU A 373 -13.39 1.57 -25.19
CA LEU A 373 -12.54 0.99 -24.16
C LEU A 373 -11.72 2.11 -23.48
N PRO A 374 -11.79 2.25 -22.15
CA PRO A 374 -10.95 3.22 -21.45
C PRO A 374 -9.47 2.94 -21.76
N SER A 375 -8.66 3.99 -21.96
CA SER A 375 -7.21 3.86 -22.15
C SER A 375 -6.53 3.07 -21.05
N ALA A 376 -7.01 3.15 -19.81
CA ALA A 376 -6.54 2.35 -18.68
C ALA A 376 -6.65 0.83 -18.89
N VAL A 377 -7.42 0.37 -19.87
CA VAL A 377 -7.52 -1.04 -20.26
C VAL A 377 -6.85 -1.28 -21.62
N ARG A 378 -6.45 -0.24 -22.37
CA ARG A 378 -5.81 -0.33 -23.69
C ARG A 378 -4.28 -0.26 -23.61
N SER A 379 -3.76 0.66 -22.79
CA SER A 379 -2.33 1.01 -22.74
C SER A 379 -1.55 0.25 -21.67
N VAL A 380 -2.23 -0.53 -20.83
CA VAL A 380 -1.58 -1.25 -19.74
C VAL A 380 -0.93 -2.52 -20.24
N HIS A 381 0.23 -2.85 -19.67
CA HIS A 381 0.90 -4.13 -19.89
C HIS A 381 0.16 -5.23 -19.12
N GLY A 382 -0.31 -6.23 -19.85
CA GLY A 382 -0.81 -7.47 -19.29
C GLY A 382 -1.58 -8.29 -20.33
N PRO A 383 -2.29 -9.34 -19.90
CA PRO A 383 -2.97 -10.25 -20.81
C PRO A 383 -4.16 -9.57 -21.47
N GLU A 384 -4.30 -9.81 -22.77
CA GLU A 384 -5.43 -9.33 -23.57
C GLU A 384 -6.69 -10.10 -23.17
N ILE A 385 -7.82 -9.45 -22.89
CA ILE A 385 -9.04 -10.13 -22.42
C ILE A 385 -10.21 -10.00 -23.39
N GLY A 386 -10.07 -9.18 -24.43
CA GLY A 386 -11.08 -9.03 -25.45
C GLY A 386 -10.81 -7.83 -26.34
N THR A 387 -11.79 -7.53 -27.19
CA THR A 387 -11.75 -6.37 -28.09
C THR A 387 -13.07 -5.62 -28.07
N SER A 388 -13.02 -4.31 -28.28
CA SER A 388 -14.18 -3.47 -28.57
C SER A 388 -13.77 -2.50 -29.67
N ASP A 389 -14.58 -2.39 -30.73
CA ASP A 389 -14.36 -1.45 -31.84
C ASP A 389 -12.93 -1.53 -32.45
N GLY A 390 -12.40 -2.75 -32.56
CA GLY A 390 -11.06 -3.03 -33.11
C GLY A 390 -9.90 -2.73 -32.15
N GLN A 391 -10.18 -2.26 -30.93
CA GLN A 391 -9.18 -2.01 -29.91
C GLN A 391 -9.13 -3.14 -28.89
N VAL A 392 -7.91 -3.46 -28.44
CA VAL A 392 -7.67 -4.55 -27.49
C VAL A 392 -7.83 -4.06 -26.05
N ALA A 393 -8.58 -4.80 -25.26
CA ALA A 393 -8.66 -4.67 -23.81
C ALA A 393 -7.64 -5.60 -23.15
N LYS A 394 -6.91 -5.11 -22.16
CA LYS A 394 -5.85 -5.80 -21.42
C LYS A 394 -6.08 -5.66 -19.92
N LEU A 395 -5.72 -6.68 -19.15
CA LEU A 395 -5.62 -6.55 -17.68
C LEU A 395 -4.28 -5.93 -17.30
N SER A 396 -4.25 -5.28 -16.13
CA SER A 396 -3.02 -4.75 -15.56
C SER A 396 -2.20 -5.86 -14.90
N PHE A 397 -1.03 -6.18 -15.46
CA PHE A 397 -0.11 -7.14 -14.87
C PHE A 397 0.32 -6.72 -13.46
N ALA A 398 0.51 -5.41 -13.24
CA ALA A 398 0.85 -4.86 -11.93
C ALA A 398 -0.24 -5.07 -10.87
N ASP A 399 -1.49 -5.26 -11.28
CA ASP A 399 -2.63 -5.45 -10.37
C ASP A 399 -3.13 -6.91 -10.32
N LEU A 400 -2.57 -7.82 -11.14
CA LEU A 400 -2.99 -9.23 -11.16
C LEU A 400 -2.77 -9.94 -9.81
N TRP A 401 -1.89 -9.43 -8.95
CA TRP A 401 -1.72 -9.95 -7.58
C TRP A 401 -3.00 -9.84 -6.73
N ALA A 402 -3.89 -8.89 -7.04
CA ALA A 402 -5.17 -8.72 -6.37
C ALA A 402 -6.19 -9.83 -6.73
N GLY A 403 -5.87 -10.65 -7.73
CA GLY A 403 -6.71 -11.73 -8.22
C GLY A 403 -7.69 -11.30 -9.31
N VAL A 404 -8.12 -12.28 -10.12
CA VAL A 404 -9.11 -12.09 -11.19
C VAL A 404 -10.32 -12.97 -10.90
N PHE A 405 -11.51 -12.37 -10.92
CA PHE A 405 -12.76 -13.09 -10.71
C PHE A 405 -13.59 -13.14 -12.00
N VAL A 406 -13.87 -14.34 -12.52
CA VAL A 406 -14.58 -14.55 -13.78
C VAL A 406 -15.94 -15.22 -13.53
N ILE A 407 -17.03 -14.50 -13.81
CA ILE A 407 -18.40 -14.98 -13.66
C ILE A 407 -19.09 -15.05 -15.03
N GLY A 408 -19.96 -16.04 -15.21
CA GLY A 408 -20.74 -16.21 -16.42
C GLY A 408 -21.55 -17.50 -16.41
N LYS A 409 -22.56 -17.58 -17.29
CA LYS A 409 -23.39 -18.78 -17.44
C LYS A 409 -22.57 -19.98 -17.94
N PRO A 410 -23.02 -21.23 -17.72
CA PRO A 410 -22.41 -22.39 -18.39
C PRO A 410 -22.31 -22.16 -19.91
N GLY A 411 -21.19 -22.56 -20.52
CA GLY A 411 -20.93 -22.32 -21.95
C GLY A 411 -20.46 -20.92 -22.34
N SER A 412 -20.38 -19.96 -21.41
CA SER A 412 -19.98 -18.57 -21.74
C SER A 412 -18.48 -18.34 -22.00
N GLY A 413 -17.69 -19.41 -22.18
CA GLY A 413 -16.25 -19.31 -22.46
C GLY A 413 -15.33 -19.05 -21.26
N LYS A 414 -15.81 -19.14 -20.00
CA LYS A 414 -14.97 -18.89 -18.81
C LYS A 414 -13.66 -19.70 -18.78
N SER A 415 -13.75 -21.00 -19.06
CA SER A 415 -12.57 -21.88 -19.08
C SER A 415 -11.56 -21.42 -20.14
N LYS A 416 -12.03 -21.00 -21.33
CA LYS A 416 -11.15 -20.50 -22.39
C LYS A 416 -10.48 -19.17 -22.04
N LEU A 417 -11.17 -18.28 -21.34
CA LEU A 417 -10.55 -17.06 -20.82
C LEU A 417 -9.46 -17.39 -19.79
N LEU A 418 -9.71 -18.34 -18.88
CA LEU A 418 -8.71 -18.79 -17.91
C LEU A 418 -7.51 -19.48 -18.57
N GLU A 419 -7.74 -20.33 -19.59
CA GLU A 419 -6.68 -20.94 -20.41
C GLU A 419 -5.80 -19.87 -21.07
N TRP A 420 -6.41 -18.81 -21.59
CA TRP A 420 -5.68 -17.71 -22.20
C TRP A 420 -4.84 -16.92 -21.19
N LEU A 421 -5.42 -16.59 -20.02
CA LEU A 421 -4.68 -15.93 -18.93
C LEU A 421 -3.50 -16.78 -18.48
N TRP A 422 -3.70 -18.11 -18.38
CA TRP A 422 -2.65 -19.06 -18.06
C TRP A 422 -1.51 -19.04 -19.08
N ALA A 423 -1.84 -19.12 -20.37
CA ALA A 423 -0.86 -19.09 -21.45
C ALA A 423 -0.02 -17.81 -21.45
N TRP A 424 -0.66 -16.66 -21.25
CA TRP A 424 0.02 -15.37 -21.20
C TRP A 424 0.96 -15.27 -19.98
N MET A 425 0.53 -15.74 -18.82
CA MET A 425 1.36 -15.75 -17.61
C MET A 425 2.57 -16.67 -17.78
N GLN A 426 2.41 -17.83 -18.42
CA GLN A 426 3.52 -18.71 -18.75
C GLN A 426 4.50 -18.09 -19.76
N SER A 427 4.02 -17.29 -20.72
CA SER A 427 4.92 -16.61 -21.65
C SER A 427 5.82 -15.58 -20.96
N GLN A 428 5.45 -15.09 -19.77
CA GLN A 428 6.31 -14.24 -18.95
C GLN A 428 7.44 -15.03 -18.23
N LEU A 429 7.32 -16.35 -18.12
CA LEU A 429 8.32 -17.22 -17.49
C LEU A 429 9.47 -17.60 -18.45
N THR A 430 9.28 -17.49 -19.76
CA THR A 430 10.26 -17.97 -20.76
C THR A 430 11.47 -17.02 -20.92
N PRO A 431 12.73 -17.51 -20.92
CA PRO A 431 13.98 -16.71 -20.97
C PRO A 431 14.05 -15.63 -22.06
N LEU A 432 13.37 -15.82 -23.19
CA LEU A 432 13.34 -14.88 -24.31
C LEU A 432 12.62 -13.55 -23.98
N HIS A 433 11.75 -13.51 -22.97
CA HIS A 433 11.06 -12.29 -22.53
C HIS A 433 11.77 -11.56 -21.38
N HIS A 434 12.55 -12.27 -20.56
CA HIS A 434 13.36 -11.69 -19.47
C HIS A 434 14.40 -10.66 -19.96
N ALA A 435 14.85 -10.76 -21.21
CA ALA A 435 15.88 -9.87 -21.77
C ALA A 435 15.36 -8.48 -22.19
N LYS A 436 14.04 -8.25 -22.26
CA LYS A 436 13.47 -6.99 -22.78
C LYS A 436 12.55 -6.25 -21.81
N GLN A 437 12.09 -6.87 -20.72
CA GLN A 437 11.14 -6.26 -19.80
C GLN A 437 11.53 -6.58 -18.34
N HIS A 438 11.72 -5.54 -17.53
CA HIS A 438 12.09 -5.62 -16.10
C HIS A 438 10.95 -6.11 -15.17
N THR A 439 9.96 -6.83 -15.70
CA THR A 439 8.73 -7.24 -14.98
C THR A 439 8.41 -8.71 -15.21
N ALA A 440 9.39 -9.60 -14.99
CA ALA A 440 9.15 -11.03 -15.09
C ALA A 440 8.30 -11.53 -13.92
N TYR A 441 7.33 -12.38 -14.22
CA TYR A 441 6.66 -13.18 -13.19
C TYR A 441 7.64 -14.27 -12.74
N ASP A 442 7.89 -14.41 -11.44
CA ASP A 442 8.78 -15.43 -10.85
C ASP A 442 8.00 -16.40 -9.93
N GLY A 443 6.69 -16.51 -10.15
CA GLY A 443 5.80 -17.31 -9.32
C GLY A 443 5.54 -18.71 -9.88
N ALA A 444 5.24 -19.66 -8.99
CA ALA A 444 4.67 -20.95 -9.38
C ALA A 444 3.19 -20.78 -9.72
N MET A 445 2.76 -21.33 -10.86
CA MET A 445 1.36 -21.31 -11.28
C MET A 445 0.70 -22.65 -10.92
N ILE A 446 -0.46 -22.59 -10.27
CA ILE A 446 -1.24 -23.76 -9.86
C ILE A 446 -2.67 -23.59 -10.39
N ALA A 447 -3.18 -24.61 -11.06
CA ALA A 447 -4.56 -24.64 -11.55
C ALA A 447 -5.32 -25.79 -10.89
N PHE A 448 -6.56 -25.52 -10.47
CA PHE A 448 -7.47 -26.53 -9.95
C PHE A 448 -8.59 -26.75 -10.96
N ASP A 449 -8.57 -27.92 -11.61
CA ASP A 449 -9.65 -28.37 -12.47
C ASP A 449 -10.59 -29.27 -11.68
N THR A 450 -11.77 -28.73 -11.33
CA THR A 450 -12.79 -29.46 -10.56
C THR A 450 -13.86 -30.07 -11.47
N LYS A 451 -13.78 -29.82 -12.77
CA LYS A 451 -14.68 -30.41 -13.75
C LYS A 451 -14.01 -31.69 -14.23
N ASP A 452 -14.60 -32.82 -13.87
CA ASP A 452 -14.11 -34.16 -14.22
C ASP A 452 -14.28 -34.50 -15.73
N ASP A 453 -14.14 -33.48 -16.60
CA ASP A 453 -14.17 -33.60 -18.05
C ASP A 453 -12.77 -33.48 -18.68
N GLY A 454 -11.76 -33.07 -17.88
CA GLY A 454 -10.37 -32.89 -18.26
C GLY A 454 -10.13 -31.87 -19.37
N GLN A 455 -11.13 -31.07 -19.75
CA GLN A 455 -11.02 -30.15 -20.89
C GLN A 455 -10.11 -28.97 -20.58
N LEU A 456 -10.23 -28.40 -19.38
CA LEU A 456 -9.36 -27.33 -18.93
C LEU A 456 -7.93 -27.85 -18.79
N THR A 457 -7.74 -29.00 -18.12
CA THR A 457 -6.43 -29.66 -17.97
C THR A 457 -5.70 -29.87 -19.31
N ARG A 458 -6.40 -30.37 -20.34
CA ARG A 458 -5.82 -30.48 -21.70
C ARG A 458 -5.43 -29.11 -22.27
N GLY A 459 -6.33 -28.13 -22.20
CA GLY A 459 -6.04 -26.78 -22.71
C GLY A 459 -4.83 -26.12 -22.04
N LEU A 460 -4.69 -26.24 -20.73
CA LEU A 460 -3.53 -25.72 -19.99
C LEU A 460 -2.24 -26.46 -20.38
N SER A 461 -2.31 -27.78 -20.59
CA SER A 461 -1.17 -28.60 -21.01
C SER A 461 -0.70 -28.27 -22.43
N ASP A 462 -1.64 -28.07 -23.35
CA ASP A 462 -1.35 -27.67 -24.73
C ASP A 462 -0.62 -26.32 -24.76
N TRP A 463 -1.09 -25.34 -23.98
CA TRP A 463 -0.41 -24.05 -23.85
C TRP A 463 0.99 -24.16 -23.23
N SER A 464 1.17 -25.06 -22.27
CA SER A 464 2.46 -25.33 -21.64
C SER A 464 3.47 -25.92 -22.64
N ALA A 465 3.01 -26.82 -23.51
CA ALA A 465 3.82 -27.34 -24.60
C ALA A 465 4.24 -26.24 -25.59
N VAL A 466 3.35 -25.30 -25.90
CA VAL A 466 3.62 -24.16 -26.80
C VAL A 466 4.61 -23.16 -26.19
N THR A 467 4.50 -22.86 -24.90
CA THR A 467 5.38 -21.90 -24.20
C THR A 467 6.72 -22.51 -23.80
N GLY A 468 6.86 -23.84 -23.89
CA GLY A 468 8.03 -24.59 -23.45
C GLY A 468 8.16 -24.67 -21.93
N VAL A 469 7.10 -24.36 -21.19
CA VAL A 469 7.05 -24.46 -19.73
C VAL A 469 6.63 -25.87 -19.34
N HIS A 470 7.42 -26.53 -18.49
CA HIS A 470 7.07 -27.84 -17.99
C HIS A 470 5.93 -27.76 -16.97
N THR A 471 4.79 -28.38 -17.27
CA THR A 471 3.62 -28.46 -16.38
C THR A 471 3.42 -29.88 -15.91
N THR A 472 3.23 -30.06 -14.60
CA THR A 472 2.93 -31.37 -14.01
C THR A 472 1.44 -31.48 -13.76
N VAL A 473 0.80 -32.50 -14.34
CA VAL A 473 -0.62 -32.79 -14.10
C VAL A 473 -0.73 -33.83 -13.00
N ILE A 474 -1.48 -33.48 -11.95
CA ILE A 474 -1.82 -34.38 -10.85
C ILE A 474 -3.32 -34.62 -10.92
N ASP A 475 -3.69 -35.80 -11.38
CA ASP A 475 -5.05 -36.29 -11.34
C ASP A 475 -5.20 -37.14 -10.07
N ILE A 476 -6.22 -36.80 -9.27
CA ILE A 476 -6.51 -37.45 -7.99
C ILE A 476 -7.24 -38.79 -8.21
N ALA A 477 -7.97 -38.92 -9.31
CA ALA A 477 -8.75 -40.11 -9.64
C ALA A 477 -7.95 -41.12 -10.47
N ALA A 478 -6.93 -40.68 -11.21
CA ALA A 478 -6.06 -41.55 -11.99
C ALA A 478 -4.79 -41.95 -11.23
N ASP A 479 -4.24 -43.13 -11.58
CA ASP A 479 -2.94 -43.58 -11.11
C ASP A 479 -1.85 -42.70 -11.73
N THR A 480 -1.52 -41.59 -11.05
CA THR A 480 -0.55 -40.62 -11.53
C THR A 480 0.86 -40.91 -10.99
N PRO A 481 1.91 -40.71 -11.82
CA PRO A 481 3.28 -41.07 -11.44
C PRO A 481 3.86 -40.23 -10.29
N MET A 482 3.17 -39.13 -9.90
CA MET A 482 3.57 -38.29 -8.77
C MET A 482 2.49 -38.32 -7.68
N PRO A 483 2.60 -39.23 -6.69
CA PRO A 483 1.63 -39.28 -5.60
C PRO A 483 1.70 -38.00 -4.77
N LEU A 484 0.61 -37.25 -4.71
CA LEU A 484 0.47 -36.09 -3.84
C LEU A 484 0.19 -36.57 -2.40
N SER A 485 1.25 -36.76 -1.62
CA SER A 485 1.09 -37.02 -0.20
C SER A 485 0.98 -35.70 0.56
N ILE A 486 -0.20 -35.40 1.08
CA ILE A 486 -0.39 -34.33 2.09
C ILE A 486 0.35 -34.66 3.41
N PHE A 487 0.86 -35.89 3.54
CA PHE A 487 1.64 -36.35 4.68
C PHE A 487 3.12 -36.18 4.37
N SER A 488 3.67 -35.03 4.76
CA SER A 488 5.09 -34.73 4.56
C SER A 488 5.98 -35.82 5.18
N LYS A 489 7.08 -36.19 4.52
CA LYS A 489 8.10 -37.09 5.11
C LYS A 489 8.95 -36.38 6.19
N GLU A 490 8.92 -35.06 6.23
CA GLU A 490 9.73 -34.25 7.14
C GLU A 490 9.09 -34.05 8.51
N GLY A 491 9.92 -34.17 9.56
CA GLY A 491 9.53 -34.02 10.96
C GLY A 491 9.40 -35.35 11.71
N THR A 492 9.26 -35.26 13.02
CA THR A 492 9.02 -36.43 13.88
C THR A 492 7.67 -37.08 13.55
N LEU A 493 7.51 -38.38 13.84
CA LEU A 493 6.23 -39.09 13.65
C LEU A 493 5.06 -38.33 14.29
N ARG A 494 5.29 -37.78 15.48
CA ARG A 494 4.32 -36.95 16.20
C ARG A 494 3.95 -35.68 15.42
N GLN A 495 4.93 -34.90 14.99
CA GLN A 495 4.68 -33.68 14.20
C GLN A 495 3.95 -33.99 12.89
N ARG A 496 4.31 -35.09 12.23
CA ARG A 496 3.65 -35.55 11.01
C ARG A 496 2.18 -35.90 11.29
N SER A 497 1.92 -36.64 12.37
CA SER A 497 0.55 -37.00 12.79
C SER A 497 -0.29 -35.79 13.20
N GLU A 498 0.27 -34.82 13.93
CA GLU A 498 -0.44 -33.61 14.35
C GLU A 498 -0.88 -32.79 13.12
N ARG A 499 -0.03 -32.65 12.10
CA ARG A 499 -0.41 -31.99 10.83
C ARG A 499 -1.55 -32.70 10.11
N VAL A 500 -1.53 -34.04 10.09
CA VAL A 500 -2.63 -34.85 9.50
C VAL A 500 -3.94 -34.58 10.24
N LEU A 501 -3.90 -34.60 11.57
CA LEU A 501 -5.07 -34.38 12.41
C LEU A 501 -5.64 -32.98 12.26
N ASP A 502 -4.79 -31.97 12.15
CA ASP A 502 -5.22 -30.58 11.96
C ASP A 502 -5.88 -30.39 10.59
N ALA A 503 -5.29 -30.97 9.52
CA ALA A 503 -5.88 -30.94 8.18
C ALA A 503 -7.25 -31.64 8.14
N LEU A 504 -7.38 -32.80 8.80
CA LEU A 504 -8.64 -33.54 8.90
C LEU A 504 -9.67 -32.82 9.76
N SER A 505 -9.25 -32.22 10.87
CA SER A 505 -10.14 -31.43 11.75
C SER A 505 -10.69 -30.22 11.00
N TYR A 506 -9.89 -29.59 10.15
CA TYR A 506 -10.32 -28.50 9.28
C TYR A 506 -11.30 -28.97 8.20
N LEU A 507 -11.02 -30.09 7.53
CA LEU A 507 -11.84 -30.62 6.45
C LEU A 507 -13.20 -31.16 6.92
N ILE A 508 -13.21 -31.88 8.05
CA ILE A 508 -14.40 -32.54 8.59
C ILE A 508 -15.22 -31.57 9.45
N GLY A 509 -14.58 -30.55 10.03
CA GLY A 509 -15.22 -29.56 10.88
C GLY A 509 -15.90 -30.20 12.10
N GLU A 510 -17.11 -29.73 12.44
CA GLU A 510 -17.87 -30.20 13.60
C GLU A 510 -18.34 -31.66 13.49
N ALA A 511 -18.34 -32.25 12.28
CA ALA A 511 -18.77 -33.63 12.06
C ALA A 511 -17.81 -34.69 12.64
N ALA A 512 -16.61 -34.29 13.05
CA ALA A 512 -15.61 -35.20 13.60
C ALA A 512 -16.05 -35.80 14.94
N GLY A 513 -16.88 -35.11 15.72
CA GLY A 513 -17.31 -35.57 17.05
C GLY A 513 -16.20 -35.47 18.12
N PRO A 514 -16.57 -35.59 19.41
CA PRO A 514 -15.71 -35.18 20.53
C PRO A 514 -14.49 -36.10 20.77
N ARG A 515 -14.51 -37.35 20.28
CA ARG A 515 -13.43 -38.34 20.48
C ARG A 515 -12.54 -38.54 19.25
N PHE A 516 -12.76 -37.78 18.18
CA PHE A 516 -12.02 -37.95 16.94
C PHE A 516 -10.52 -37.73 17.13
N ARG A 517 -10.11 -36.63 17.77
CA ARG A 517 -8.70 -36.34 17.99
C ARG A 517 -7.99 -37.38 18.86
N GLU A 518 -8.68 -37.93 19.85
CA GLU A 518 -8.12 -38.97 20.72
C GLU A 518 -7.90 -40.29 19.94
N THR A 519 -8.91 -40.70 19.19
CA THR A 519 -8.88 -41.95 18.41
C THR A 519 -7.92 -41.83 17.23
N ALA A 520 -8.08 -40.79 16.41
CA ALA A 520 -7.21 -40.53 15.27
C ALA A 520 -5.78 -40.22 15.71
N GLY A 521 -5.58 -39.55 16.86
CA GLY A 521 -4.26 -39.30 17.43
C GLY A 521 -3.50 -40.54 17.88
N THR A 522 -4.21 -41.65 18.10
CA THR A 522 -3.59 -42.95 18.38
C THR A 522 -3.32 -43.72 17.08
N VAL A 523 -4.27 -43.71 16.16
CA VAL A 523 -4.26 -44.57 14.97
C VAL A 523 -3.40 -43.99 13.83
N ILE A 524 -3.43 -42.68 13.61
CA ILE A 524 -2.70 -42.01 12.53
C ILE A 524 -1.16 -42.11 12.66
N PRO A 525 -0.55 -41.95 13.85
CA PRO A 525 0.88 -42.21 14.00
C PRO A 525 1.26 -43.67 13.70
N LEU A 526 0.41 -44.62 14.10
CA LEU A 526 0.65 -46.05 13.86
C LEU A 526 0.53 -46.40 12.38
N SER A 527 -0.43 -45.81 11.66
CA SER A 527 -0.53 -46.02 10.22
C SER A 527 0.62 -45.38 9.45
N LEU A 528 1.23 -44.29 9.95
CA LEU A 528 2.44 -43.69 9.37
C LEU A 528 3.70 -44.57 9.53
N LEU A 529 3.68 -45.58 10.43
CA LEU A 529 4.76 -46.55 10.63
C LEU A 529 4.65 -47.78 9.73
N VAL A 530 3.54 -47.94 9.00
CA VAL A 530 3.37 -49.05 8.06
C VAL A 530 4.15 -48.73 6.79
N ASP A 531 5.30 -49.39 6.62
CA ASP A 531 6.16 -49.30 5.45
C ASP A 531 6.27 -50.63 4.70
N ALA A 532 7.10 -50.68 3.66
CA ALA A 532 7.32 -51.89 2.88
C ALA A 532 7.88 -53.07 3.71
N ALA A 533 8.65 -52.82 4.77
CA ALA A 533 9.14 -53.90 5.62
C ALA A 533 8.00 -54.51 6.43
N VAL A 534 7.13 -53.67 7.01
CA VAL A 534 5.95 -54.10 7.77
C VAL A 534 4.97 -54.88 6.89
N THR A 535 4.71 -54.42 5.66
CA THR A 535 3.78 -55.11 4.75
C THR A 535 4.38 -56.37 4.14
N ASN A 536 5.70 -56.45 3.96
CA ASN A 536 6.37 -57.69 3.53
C ASN A 536 6.37 -58.75 4.63
N ASP A 537 6.51 -58.36 5.90
CA ASP A 537 6.46 -59.27 7.05
C ASP A 537 5.04 -59.73 7.41
N ARG A 538 4.00 -59.03 6.91
CA ARG A 538 2.59 -59.29 7.20
C ARG A 538 1.79 -59.42 5.90
N PRO A 539 1.70 -60.63 5.32
CA PRO A 539 1.06 -60.86 4.02
C PRO A 539 -0.42 -60.47 3.94
N TRP A 540 -1.10 -60.33 5.08
CA TRP A 540 -2.50 -59.93 5.19
C TRP A 540 -2.69 -58.40 5.16
N LEU A 541 -1.62 -57.61 5.27
CA LEU A 541 -1.70 -56.16 5.08
C LEU A 541 -1.62 -55.84 3.58
N PRO A 542 -2.51 -54.98 3.07
CA PRO A 542 -2.44 -54.56 1.67
C PRO A 542 -1.13 -53.81 1.43
N LYS A 543 -0.46 -54.13 0.31
CA LYS A 543 0.71 -53.38 -0.14
C LYS A 543 0.25 -52.06 -0.75
N ASP A 544 1.04 -51.00 -0.52
CA ASP A 544 0.83 -49.67 -1.09
C ASP A 544 -0.53 -49.02 -0.79
N ALA A 545 -1.21 -49.45 0.30
CA ALA A 545 -2.47 -48.87 0.71
C ALA A 545 -2.29 -47.47 1.34
N SER A 546 -3.36 -46.68 1.34
CA SER A 546 -3.34 -45.35 1.92
C SER A 546 -3.19 -45.38 3.45
N LEU A 547 -2.72 -44.27 4.01
CA LEU A 547 -2.67 -44.07 5.46
C LEU A 547 -4.02 -44.36 6.15
N PHE A 548 -5.11 -44.00 5.48
CA PHE A 548 -6.46 -44.22 5.98
C PHE A 548 -6.90 -45.68 5.90
N ALA A 549 -6.46 -46.42 4.88
CA ALA A 549 -6.69 -47.85 4.80
C ALA A 549 -5.99 -48.58 5.96
N TYR A 550 -4.73 -48.24 6.25
CA TYR A 550 -4.05 -48.79 7.41
C TYR A 550 -4.68 -48.34 8.74
N ALA A 551 -5.11 -47.08 8.84
CA ALA A 551 -5.82 -46.60 10.02
C ALA A 551 -7.13 -47.39 10.25
N HIS A 552 -7.88 -47.65 9.18
CA HIS A 552 -9.10 -48.45 9.21
C HIS A 552 -8.83 -49.88 9.70
N ILE A 553 -7.79 -50.53 9.18
CA ILE A 553 -7.36 -51.86 9.64
C ILE A 553 -6.96 -51.84 11.12
N LEU A 554 -6.20 -50.82 11.55
CA LEU A 554 -5.75 -50.67 12.93
C LEU A 554 -6.89 -50.40 13.91
N THR A 555 -8.01 -49.85 13.45
CA THR A 555 -9.25 -49.76 14.24
C THR A 555 -10.02 -51.08 14.35
N GLY A 556 -9.51 -52.16 13.75
CA GLY A 556 -10.11 -53.50 13.81
C GLY A 556 -11.13 -53.77 12.69
N ALA A 557 -11.20 -52.92 11.67
CA ALA A 557 -12.09 -53.16 10.55
C ALA A 557 -11.51 -54.20 9.58
N ALA A 558 -12.39 -55.03 9.02
CA ALA A 558 -12.01 -56.00 8.00
C ALA A 558 -11.66 -55.27 6.70
N TRP A 559 -10.46 -55.53 6.16
CA TRP A 559 -10.08 -55.07 4.84
C TRP A 559 -10.43 -56.13 3.81
N THR A 560 -11.36 -55.82 2.92
CA THR A 560 -11.59 -56.59 1.69
C THR A 560 -10.79 -55.93 0.57
N CYS A 561 -9.90 -56.68 -0.08
CA CYS A 561 -9.22 -56.17 -1.26
C CYS A 561 -10.26 -55.75 -2.31
N PRO A 562 -10.16 -54.54 -2.90
CA PRO A 562 -11.01 -54.15 -4.02
C PRO A 562 -10.72 -55.09 -5.20
N GLY A 563 -11.54 -56.12 -5.37
CA GLY A 563 -11.34 -57.19 -6.36
C GLY A 563 -11.80 -58.58 -5.90
N ASP A 564 -11.89 -58.83 -4.60
CA ASP A 564 -12.29 -60.14 -4.04
C ASP A 564 -13.81 -60.26 -3.77
N ALA A 565 -14.61 -59.29 -4.20
CA ALA A 565 -16.05 -59.26 -3.95
C ALA A 565 -16.90 -59.99 -5.01
N ASP A 566 -16.28 -60.57 -6.05
CA ASP A 566 -16.96 -61.30 -7.14
C ASP A 566 -16.49 -62.77 -7.28
N THR A 567 -16.29 -63.47 -6.17
CA THR A 567 -16.21 -64.95 -6.15
C THR A 567 -17.15 -65.58 -5.14
#